data_AF-J9G0W5-F1
#
_entry.id   AF-J9G0W5-F1
#
_cell.length_a   1.000
_cell.length_b   1.000
_cell.length_c   1.000
_cell.angle_alpha   90.00
_cell.angle_beta   90.00
_cell.angle_gamma   90.00
#
_symmetry.space_group_name_H-M   'P 1'
#
loop_
_entity.id
_entity.type
_entity.pdbx_description
1 polymer ?
#
loop_
_entity_poly.entity_id
_entity_poly.type
_entity_poly.pdbx_seq_one_letter_code
_entity_poly.pdbx_strand_id
1 'polypeptide(L)'
;MLEETGKSMVLRRVAQEKKKELKILGSKMEKQGYISQLKSMVSELRQYEITSEDLEEILQDLEEKPELYYKLKDISVLYQGFFDYLGEHFYTQEEVLDVLSQVADQSKKLKDCVLVLDGYTGFTPIQMRLLEKLVVLCEEVYV
;
A
#
# COMPACT_ATOMS: atom_id res chain seq x y z
N MET A 1 -3.95 -0.01 -14.29
CA MET A 1 -3.71 -0.84 -13.10
C MET A 1 -2.32 -1.45 -13.22
N LEU A 2 -1.47 -1.29 -12.21
CA LEU A 2 -0.12 -1.86 -12.24
C LEU A 2 -0.12 -3.29 -11.68
N GLU A 3 0.22 -4.27 -12.51
CA GLU A 3 0.35 -5.67 -12.10
C GLU A 3 1.63 -5.93 -11.26
N GLU A 4 1.71 -7.07 -10.57
CA GLU A 4 2.82 -7.40 -9.67
C GLU A 4 4.22 -7.29 -10.31
N THR A 5 4.33 -7.70 -11.57
CA THR A 5 5.58 -7.59 -12.35
C THR A 5 5.95 -6.14 -12.59
N GLY A 6 4.96 -5.29 -12.87
CA GLY A 6 5.12 -3.85 -13.00
C GLY A 6 5.61 -3.21 -11.70
N LYS A 7 5.01 -3.57 -10.55
CA LYS A 7 5.45 -3.08 -9.23
C LYS A 7 6.93 -3.38 -8.98
N SER A 8 7.35 -4.60 -9.32
CA SER A 8 8.73 -5.07 -9.16
C SER A 8 9.71 -4.30 -10.05
N MET A 9 9.31 -3.95 -11.28
CA MET A 9 10.14 -3.16 -12.19
C MET A 9 10.29 -1.72 -11.73
N VAL A 10 9.21 -1.09 -11.26
CA VAL A 10 9.26 0.26 -10.69
C VAL A 10 10.18 0.30 -9.47
N LEU A 11 10.02 -0.63 -8.52
CA LEU A 11 10.89 -0.67 -7.34
C LEU A 11 12.36 -0.87 -7.68
N ARG A 12 12.68 -1.71 -8.67
CA ARG A 12 14.06 -1.87 -9.17
C ARG A 12 14.60 -0.56 -9.73
N ARG A 13 13.80 0.14 -10.54
CA ARG A 13 14.19 1.41 -11.13
C ARG A 13 14.44 2.48 -10.08
N VAL A 14 13.48 2.67 -9.17
CA VAL A 14 13.60 3.61 -8.05
C VAL A 14 14.83 3.30 -7.20
N ALA A 15 15.07 2.03 -6.87
CA ALA A 15 16.25 1.63 -6.11
C ALA A 15 17.58 1.92 -6.83
N GLN A 16 17.60 1.85 -8.17
CA GLN A 16 18.77 2.22 -8.96
C GLN A 16 18.98 3.74 -9.00
N GLU A 17 17.92 4.51 -9.23
CA GLU A 17 17.94 5.97 -9.26
C GLU A 17 18.34 6.56 -7.90
N LYS A 18 17.80 5.98 -6.82
CA LYS A 18 18.02 6.39 -5.42
C LYS A 18 19.17 5.68 -4.73
N LYS A 19 19.98 4.87 -5.44
CA LYS A 19 21.00 3.99 -4.85
C LYS A 19 21.96 4.69 -3.87
N LYS A 20 22.28 5.96 -4.12
CA LYS A 20 23.17 6.78 -3.28
C LYS A 20 22.53 7.24 -1.96
N GLU A 21 21.20 7.28 -1.91
CA GLU A 21 20.43 7.67 -0.73
C GLU A 21 20.19 6.47 0.21
N LEU A 22 20.36 5.24 -0.30
CA LEU A 22 20.13 4.00 0.44
C LEU A 22 21.38 3.53 1.20
N LYS A 23 21.28 3.42 2.53
CA LYS A 23 22.42 3.08 3.39
C LYS A 23 22.57 1.58 3.65
N ILE A 24 21.47 0.84 3.78
CA ILE A 24 21.44 -0.58 4.14
C ILE A 24 20.96 -1.46 2.98
N LEU A 25 19.92 -1.03 2.27
CA LEU A 25 19.23 -1.82 1.25
C LEU A 25 19.85 -1.66 -0.14
N GLY A 26 20.54 -0.56 -0.42
CA GLY A 26 20.98 -0.21 -1.79
C GLY A 26 21.77 -1.30 -2.53
N SER A 27 22.71 -1.98 -1.85
CA SER A 27 23.50 -3.08 -2.44
C SER A 27 22.73 -4.41 -2.52
N LYS A 28 21.64 -4.55 -1.75
CA LYS A 28 20.84 -5.78 -1.68
C LYS A 28 19.73 -5.81 -2.72
N MET A 29 19.35 -4.65 -3.27
CA MET A 29 18.30 -4.50 -4.28
C MET A 29 18.60 -5.17 -5.64
N GLU A 30 19.84 -5.57 -5.88
CA GLU A 30 20.23 -6.37 -7.04
C GLU A 30 19.73 -7.83 -6.94
N LYS A 31 19.38 -8.29 -5.73
CA LYS A 31 18.85 -9.63 -5.48
C LYS A 31 17.33 -9.65 -5.67
N GLN A 32 16.84 -10.56 -6.50
CA GLN A 32 15.40 -10.69 -6.82
C GLN A 32 14.52 -10.89 -5.57
N GLY A 33 14.99 -11.63 -4.57
CA GLY A 33 14.25 -11.84 -3.33
C GLY A 33 13.98 -10.55 -2.54
N TYR A 34 14.92 -9.60 -2.54
CA TYR A 34 14.77 -8.33 -1.84
C TYR A 34 13.71 -7.44 -2.50
N ILE A 35 13.64 -7.43 -3.83
CA ILE A 35 12.59 -6.73 -4.57
C ILE A 35 11.20 -7.29 -4.22
N SER A 36 11.07 -8.62 -4.10
CA SER A 36 9.79 -9.24 -3.73
C SER A 36 9.35 -8.88 -2.30
N GLN A 37 10.30 -8.88 -1.35
CA GLN A 37 10.04 -8.46 0.03
C GLN A 37 9.63 -6.99 0.10
N LEU A 38 10.35 -6.11 -0.60
CA LEU A 38 10.02 -4.69 -0.62
C LEU A 38 8.68 -4.42 -1.29
N LYS A 39 8.34 -5.14 -2.37
CA LYS A 39 7.02 -5.08 -3.01
C LYS A 39 5.91 -5.38 -1.99
N SER A 40 6.07 -6.46 -1.23
CA SER A 40 5.09 -6.89 -0.23
C SER A 40 4.93 -5.82 0.86
N MET A 41 6.05 -5.29 1.36
CA MET A 41 6.06 -4.22 2.36
C MET A 41 5.43 -2.91 1.87
N VAL A 42 5.71 -2.48 0.63
CA VAL A 42 5.09 -1.28 0.04
C VAL A 42 3.57 -1.46 -0.09
N SER A 43 3.12 -2.66 -0.51
CA SER A 43 1.69 -3.00 -0.53
C SER A 43 1.07 -2.97 0.87
N GLU A 44 1.73 -3.53 1.88
CA GLU A 44 1.24 -3.52 3.27
C GLU A 44 1.13 -2.10 3.83
N LEU A 45 2.18 -1.28 3.69
CA LEU A 45 2.17 0.12 4.14
C LEU A 45 0.99 0.88 3.52
N ARG A 46 0.73 0.67 2.23
CA ARG A 46 -0.41 1.28 1.55
C ARG A 46 -1.76 0.77 2.06
N GLN A 47 -1.91 -0.55 2.25
CA GLN A 47 -3.15 -1.18 2.74
C GLN A 47 -3.53 -0.75 4.15
N TYR A 48 -2.52 -0.45 4.98
CA TYR A 48 -2.69 0.09 6.32
C TYR A 48 -2.68 1.61 6.37
N GLU A 49 -2.74 2.28 5.21
CA GLU A 49 -2.81 3.73 5.09
C GLU A 49 -1.63 4.48 5.70
N ILE A 50 -0.48 3.83 5.80
CA ILE A 50 0.74 4.46 6.32
C ILE A 50 1.24 5.46 5.29
N THR A 51 1.25 6.72 5.68
CA THR A 51 1.75 7.85 4.90
C THR A 51 3.26 8.02 5.03
N SER A 52 3.85 8.88 4.20
CA SER A 52 5.26 9.21 4.33
C SER A 52 5.54 9.99 5.61
N GLU A 53 4.60 10.83 6.02
CA GLU A 53 4.61 11.58 7.28
C GLU A 53 4.61 10.63 8.48
N ASP A 54 3.76 9.60 8.49
CA ASP A 54 3.74 8.58 9.56
C ASP A 54 5.11 7.88 9.68
N LEU A 55 5.75 7.57 8.55
CA LEU A 55 7.09 6.97 8.54
C LEU A 55 8.16 7.94 9.08
N GLU A 56 8.04 9.23 8.80
CA GLU A 56 8.94 10.25 9.33
C GLU A 56 8.80 10.40 10.84
N GLU A 57 7.59 10.38 11.38
CA GLU A 57 7.35 10.40 12.83
C GLU A 57 7.99 9.18 13.50
N ILE A 58 7.78 7.97 12.96
CA ILE A 58 8.39 6.75 13.50
C ILE A 58 9.92 6.83 13.46
N LEU A 59 10.50 7.45 12.44
CA LEU A 59 11.95 7.61 12.34
C LEU A 59 12.53 8.50 13.44
N GLN A 60 11.79 9.51 13.91
CA GLN A 60 12.23 10.37 15.03
C GLN A 60 12.34 9.57 16.33
N ASP A 61 11.41 8.64 16.57
CA ASP A 61 11.42 7.76 17.76
C ASP A 61 12.52 6.68 17.71
N LEU A 62 13.15 6.49 16.55
CA LEU A 62 14.13 5.43 16.31
C LEU A 62 15.58 5.91 16.28
N GLU A 63 15.86 7.19 16.57
CA GLU A 63 17.23 7.75 16.51
C GLU A 63 18.24 6.96 17.36
N GLU A 64 17.81 6.41 18.52
CA GLU A 64 18.66 5.59 19.39
C GLU A 64 18.88 4.15 18.89
N LYS A 65 18.20 3.73 17.80
CA LYS A 65 18.28 2.38 17.20
C LYS A 65 18.79 2.47 15.76
N PRO A 66 20.09 2.72 15.54
CA PRO A 66 20.63 3.12 14.24
C PRO A 66 20.36 2.11 13.12
N GLU A 67 20.46 0.79 13.36
CA GLU A 67 20.20 -0.20 12.31
C GLU A 67 18.75 -0.19 11.82
N LEU A 68 17.79 -0.11 12.75
CA LEU A 68 16.37 -0.08 12.42
C LEU A 68 16.01 1.26 11.76
N TYR A 69 16.54 2.36 12.31
CA TYR A 69 16.41 3.70 11.74
C TYR A 69 16.82 3.73 10.27
N TYR A 70 18.05 3.31 9.94
CA TYR A 70 18.54 3.37 8.56
C TYR A 70 17.81 2.40 7.64
N LYS A 71 17.35 1.25 8.14
CA LYS A 71 16.56 0.32 7.34
C LYS A 71 15.20 0.92 7.00
N LEU A 72 14.52 1.51 7.98
CA LEU A 72 13.22 2.15 7.77
C LEU A 72 13.35 3.42 6.91
N LYS A 73 14.45 4.15 7.05
CA LYS A 73 14.77 5.31 6.20
C LYS A 73 14.92 4.89 4.73
N ASP A 74 15.65 3.81 4.47
CA ASP A 74 15.75 3.27 3.11
C ASP A 74 14.38 2.83 2.56
N ILE A 75 13.54 2.21 3.40
CA ILE A 75 12.15 1.83 3.03
C ILE A 75 11.33 3.07 2.70
N SER A 76 11.41 4.13 3.50
CA SER A 76 10.70 5.40 3.27
C SER A 76 11.11 6.04 1.94
N VAL A 77 12.43 6.12 1.64
CA VAL A 77 12.93 6.63 0.34
C VAL A 77 12.37 5.82 -0.83
N LEU A 78 12.34 4.50 -0.71
CA LEU A 78 11.85 3.61 -1.77
C LEU A 78 10.32 3.67 -1.91
N TYR A 79 9.60 3.79 -0.80
CA TYR A 79 8.15 3.95 -0.75
C TYR A 79 7.73 5.25 -1.45
N GLN A 80 8.32 6.38 -1.03
CA GLN A 80 8.05 7.68 -1.65
C GLN A 80 8.39 7.65 -3.14
N GLY A 81 9.60 7.20 -3.51
CA GLY A 81 10.01 7.14 -4.91
C GLY A 81 9.14 6.21 -5.77
N PHE A 82 8.56 5.16 -5.17
CA PHE A 82 7.60 4.29 -5.85
C PHE A 82 6.30 5.04 -6.19
N PHE A 83 5.71 5.75 -5.22
CA PHE A 83 4.48 6.52 -5.47
C PHE A 83 4.71 7.75 -6.34
N ASP A 84 5.85 8.43 -6.20
CA ASP A 84 6.26 9.52 -7.10
C ASP A 84 6.33 9.03 -8.56
N TYR A 85 6.86 7.81 -8.77
CA TYR A 85 6.94 7.22 -10.11
C TYR A 85 5.55 6.89 -10.67
N LEU A 86 4.64 6.38 -9.84
CA LEU A 86 3.28 6.08 -10.28
C LEU A 86 2.51 7.35 -10.65
N GLY A 87 2.77 8.45 -9.94
CA GLY A 87 2.10 9.73 -10.14
C GLY A 87 0.57 9.57 -10.17
N GLU A 88 -0.11 10.41 -10.94
CA GLU A 88 -1.57 10.31 -11.14
C GLU A 88 -1.98 9.28 -12.21
N HIS A 89 -1.01 8.64 -12.87
CA HIS A 89 -1.27 7.84 -14.08
C HIS A 89 -1.47 6.35 -13.80
N PHE A 90 -1.12 5.86 -12.61
CA PHE A 90 -1.21 4.45 -12.27
C PHE A 90 -1.93 4.22 -10.95
N TYR A 91 -3.09 3.57 -11.04
CA TYR A 91 -3.75 2.98 -9.88
C TYR A 91 -3.18 1.59 -9.58
N THR A 92 -2.85 1.35 -8.33
CA THR A 92 -2.56 0.04 -7.74
C THR A 92 -3.86 -0.76 -7.54
N GLN A 93 -3.78 -2.08 -7.34
CA GLN A 93 -4.98 -2.91 -7.06
C GLN A 93 -5.65 -2.48 -5.76
N GLU A 94 -4.85 -2.03 -4.79
CA GLU A 94 -5.29 -1.55 -3.49
C GLU A 94 -6.17 -0.29 -3.64
N GLU A 95 -5.79 0.63 -4.53
CA GLU A 95 -6.56 1.86 -4.79
C GLU A 95 -7.91 1.62 -5.47
N VAL A 96 -8.13 0.43 -6.06
CA VAL A 96 -9.45 0.08 -6.62
C VAL A 96 -10.52 0.10 -5.53
N LEU A 97 -10.18 -0.34 -4.30
CA LEU A 97 -11.11 -0.34 -3.18
C LEU A 97 -11.43 1.09 -2.71
N ASP A 98 -10.45 1.98 -2.72
CA ASP A 98 -10.65 3.41 -2.41
C ASP A 98 -11.55 4.08 -3.45
N VAL A 99 -11.26 3.87 -4.75
CA VAL A 99 -12.09 4.42 -5.83
C VAL A 99 -13.50 3.87 -5.75
N LEU A 100 -13.66 2.56 -5.53
CA LEU A 100 -14.97 1.93 -5.34
C LEU A 100 -15.70 2.56 -4.15
N SER A 101 -15.02 2.74 -3.01
CA SER A 101 -15.59 3.40 -1.85
C SER A 101 -16.06 4.81 -2.22
N GLN A 102 -15.30 5.60 -2.99
CA GLN A 102 -15.71 6.95 -3.38
C GLN A 102 -16.97 7.00 -4.27
N VAL A 103 -17.19 5.99 -5.12
CA VAL A 103 -18.30 6.01 -6.10
C VAL A 103 -19.45 5.06 -5.77
N ALA A 104 -19.33 4.22 -4.74
CA ALA A 104 -20.28 3.15 -4.42
C ALA A 104 -21.72 3.66 -4.23
N ASP A 105 -21.90 4.84 -3.64
CA ASP A 105 -23.22 5.45 -3.37
C ASP A 105 -23.99 5.84 -4.64
N GLN A 106 -23.29 5.97 -5.77
CA GLN A 106 -23.88 6.25 -7.07
C GLN A 106 -24.47 4.99 -7.73
N SER A 107 -24.12 3.80 -7.22
CA SER A 107 -24.59 2.54 -7.78
C SER A 107 -25.99 2.20 -7.29
N LYS A 108 -26.96 2.18 -8.20
CA LYS A 108 -28.30 1.64 -7.90
C LYS A 108 -28.28 0.15 -7.57
N LYS A 109 -27.36 -0.61 -8.15
CA LYS A 109 -27.25 -2.07 -7.94
C LYS A 109 -26.88 -2.43 -6.50
N LEU A 110 -26.14 -1.55 -5.82
CA LEU A 110 -25.75 -1.79 -4.43
C LEU A 110 -26.91 -1.56 -3.46
N LYS A 111 -27.94 -0.81 -3.84
CA LYS A 111 -29.09 -0.50 -2.98
C LYS A 111 -30.07 -1.67 -2.82
N ASP A 112 -30.16 -2.51 -3.85
CA ASP A 112 -31.11 -3.63 -3.92
C ASP A 112 -30.38 -4.97 -3.82
N CYS A 113 -29.23 -5.02 -3.13
CA CYS A 113 -28.46 -6.25 -2.99
C CYS A 113 -28.25 -6.68 -1.54
N VAL A 114 -28.00 -7.97 -1.41
CA VAL A 114 -27.59 -8.63 -0.17
C VAL A 114 -26.07 -8.78 -0.18
N LEU A 115 -25.41 -8.25 0.84
CA LEU A 115 -23.97 -8.44 1.06
C LEU A 115 -23.75 -9.64 1.98
N VAL A 116 -22.96 -10.62 1.52
CA VAL A 116 -22.58 -11.79 2.32
C VAL A 116 -21.07 -11.80 2.48
N LEU A 117 -20.60 -11.80 3.74
CA LEU A 117 -19.19 -11.87 4.09
C LEU A 117 -18.93 -13.23 4.75
N ASP A 118 -18.26 -14.15 4.05
CA ASP A 118 -17.95 -15.49 4.58
C ASP A 118 -16.47 -15.85 4.34
N GLY A 119 -15.86 -16.57 5.28
CA GLY A 119 -14.50 -17.08 5.17
C GLY A 119 -13.38 -16.08 5.50
N TYR A 120 -13.68 -14.91 6.05
CA TYR A 120 -12.69 -13.89 6.41
C TYR A 120 -12.29 -13.96 7.90
N THR A 121 -10.99 -13.90 8.20
CA THR A 121 -10.47 -13.84 9.58
C THR A 121 -10.21 -12.41 10.07
N GLY A 122 -10.31 -11.43 9.17
CA GLY A 122 -10.04 -10.02 9.41
C GLY A 122 -9.95 -9.26 8.08
N PHE A 123 -10.01 -7.93 8.17
CA PHE A 123 -9.94 -7.04 7.02
C PHE A 123 -8.86 -5.97 7.26
N THR A 124 -8.21 -5.52 6.19
CA THR A 124 -7.30 -4.37 6.26
C THR A 124 -8.07 -3.06 6.42
N PRO A 125 -7.46 -1.97 6.90
CA PRO A 125 -8.14 -0.68 7.05
C PRO A 125 -8.86 -0.19 5.78
N ILE A 126 -8.19 -0.29 4.62
CA ILE A 126 -8.80 0.08 3.34
C ILE A 126 -10.05 -0.75 2.99
N GLN A 127 -10.02 -2.06 3.29
CA GLN A 127 -11.19 -2.94 3.12
C GLN A 127 -12.29 -2.56 4.10
N MET A 128 -11.94 -2.26 5.35
CA MET A 128 -12.90 -1.86 6.37
C MET A 128 -13.67 -0.60 5.97
N ARG A 129 -12.99 0.43 5.44
CA ARG A 129 -13.66 1.65 4.94
C ARG A 129 -14.66 1.37 3.83
N LEU A 130 -14.32 0.48 2.90
CA LEU A 130 -15.25 0.07 1.86
C LEU A 130 -16.44 -0.67 2.47
N LEU A 131 -16.20 -1.62 3.38
CA LEU A 131 -17.25 -2.38 4.06
C LEU A 131 -18.18 -1.48 4.86
N GLU A 132 -17.66 -0.50 5.60
CA GLU A 132 -18.45 0.51 6.31
C GLU A 132 -19.43 1.22 5.38
N LYS A 133 -18.98 1.57 4.17
CA LYS A 133 -19.85 2.19 3.16
C LYS A 133 -20.85 1.21 2.56
N LEU A 134 -20.43 -0.02 2.25
CA LEU A 134 -21.31 -1.05 1.68
C LEU A 134 -22.40 -1.48 2.65
N VAL A 135 -22.10 -1.64 3.93
CA VAL A 135 -23.08 -2.02 4.96
C VAL A 135 -24.21 -1.00 5.08
N VAL A 136 -23.94 0.28 4.82
CA VAL A 136 -24.96 1.34 4.81
C VAL A 136 -25.75 1.36 3.49
N LEU A 137 -25.15 0.95 2.38
CA LEU A 137 -25.75 1.02 1.06
C LEU A 137 -26.60 -0.20 0.72
N CYS A 138 -26.20 -1.39 1.16
CA CYS A 138 -26.88 -2.65 0.88
C CYS A 138 -28.14 -2.84 1.72
N GLU A 139 -29.13 -3.54 1.17
CA GLU A 139 -30.43 -3.77 1.83
C GLU A 139 -30.29 -4.73 3.02
N GLU A 140 -29.52 -5.80 2.84
CA GLU A 140 -29.24 -6.80 3.88
C GLU A 140 -27.76 -7.15 3.92
N VAL A 141 -27.27 -7.46 5.13
CA VAL A 141 -25.88 -7.88 5.37
C VAL A 141 -25.87 -9.14 6.21
N TYR A 142 -25.15 -10.16 5.73
CA TYR A 142 -24.87 -11.41 6.43
C TYR A 142 -23.36 -11.56 6.65
N VAL A 143 -22.98 -12.02 7.85
CA VAL A 143 -21.59 -12.24 8.30
C VAL A 143 -21.46 -13.65 8.86
#